data_AF-A0A1H9Y3Y3-F1
#
_entry.id   AF-A0A1H9Y3Y3-F1
#
_cell.length_a   1.000
_cell.length_b   1.000
_cell.length_c   1.000
_cell.angle_alpha   90.00
_cell.angle_beta   90.00
_cell.angle_gamma   90.00
#
_symmetry.space_group_name_H-M   'P 1'
#
loop_
_entity.id
_entity.type
_entity.pdbx_description
1 polymer ?
#
loop_
_entity_poly.entity_id
_entity_poly.type
_entity_poly.pdbx_seq_one_letter_code
_entity_poly.pdbx_strand_id
1 'polypeptide(L)'
;MDKEKLYKLRSEATHIKPIINVGKGGVSDQLITELKKLIKDRHLVKVKVLKSASYEEEDGIDGIAEKLADATRSTIIDVRGHSVVLYR
;
A
#
# COMPACT_ATOMS: atom_id res chain seq x y z
N MET A 1 -9.75 10.03 -11.17
CA MET A 1 -8.42 10.67 -11.02
C MET A 1 -7.83 10.84 -12.40
N ASP A 2 -7.33 12.04 -12.71
CA ASP A 2 -6.82 12.33 -14.06
C ASP A 2 -5.52 11.57 -14.36
N LYS A 3 -5.33 11.22 -15.63
CA LYS A 3 -4.19 10.42 -16.11
C LYS A 3 -2.85 11.09 -15.80
N GLU A 4 -2.78 12.40 -15.90
CA GLU A 4 -1.59 13.20 -15.58
C GLU A 4 -1.24 13.12 -14.09
N LYS A 5 -2.25 13.23 -13.21
CA LYS A 5 -2.06 13.12 -11.75
C LYS A 5 -1.55 11.72 -11.37
N LEU A 6 -2.12 10.66 -11.95
CA LEU A 6 -1.68 9.29 -11.70
C LEU A 6 -0.23 9.06 -12.16
N TYR A 7 0.18 9.61 -13.30
CA TYR A 7 1.56 9.53 -13.78
C TYR A 7 2.54 10.23 -12.82
N LYS A 8 2.19 11.44 -12.36
CA LYS A 8 2.99 12.19 -11.38
C LYS A 8 3.16 11.42 -10.07
N LEU A 9 2.07 10.87 -9.52
CA LEU A 9 2.09 10.10 -8.29
C LEU A 9 2.93 8.82 -8.43
N ARG A 10 2.87 8.12 -9.58
CA ARG A 10 3.73 6.96 -9.86
C ARG A 10 5.22 7.32 -9.91
N SER A 11 5.54 8.45 -10.55
CA SER A 11 6.92 8.94 -10.61
C SER A 11 7.44 9.26 -9.21
N GLU A 12 6.68 10.00 -8.41
CA GLU A 12 7.02 10.33 -7.02
C GLU A 12 7.18 9.06 -6.16
N ALA A 13 6.25 8.11 -6.31
CA ALA A 13 6.28 6.85 -5.59
C ALA A 13 7.52 6.01 -5.87
N THR A 14 8.17 6.16 -7.04
CA THR A 14 9.41 5.43 -7.36
C THR A 14 10.55 5.83 -6.42
N HIS A 15 10.60 7.10 -6.01
CA HIS A 15 11.65 7.64 -5.12
C HIS A 15 11.34 7.44 -3.63
N ILE A 16 10.10 7.09 -3.29
CA ILE A 16 9.68 6.86 -1.90
C ILE A 16 10.14 5.47 -1.44
N LYS A 17 10.79 5.43 -0.26
CA LYS A 17 11.10 4.18 0.45
C LYS A 17 9.86 3.67 1.19
N PRO A 18 9.65 2.35 1.26
CA PRO A 18 8.58 1.79 2.09
C PRO A 18 8.73 2.23 3.54
N ILE A 19 7.66 2.75 4.14
CA ILE A 19 7.66 3.23 5.53
C ILE A 19 7.03 2.22 6.49
N ILE A 20 6.25 1.27 5.96
CA ILE A 20 5.58 0.23 6.74
C ILE A 20 5.65 -1.10 5.97
N ASN A 21 5.73 -2.19 6.73
CA ASN A 21 5.87 -3.54 6.18
C ASN A 21 4.73 -4.46 6.63
N VAL A 22 4.18 -5.25 5.71
CA VAL A 22 3.25 -6.35 6.00
C VAL A 22 4.08 -7.62 6.18
N GLY A 23 4.08 -8.18 7.38
CA GLY A 23 4.78 -9.42 7.72
C GLY A 23 3.83 -10.61 7.94
N LYS A 24 4.30 -11.63 8.67
CA LYS A 24 3.53 -12.87 8.95
C LYS A 24 2.11 -12.66 9.49
N GLY A 25 1.91 -11.59 10.27
CA GLY A 25 0.60 -11.23 10.81
C GLY A 25 -0.39 -10.65 9.79
N GLY A 26 0.01 -10.54 8.52
CA GLY A 26 -0.85 -10.06 7.43
C GLY A 26 -1.32 -8.63 7.65
N VAL A 27 -2.50 -8.31 7.12
CA VAL A 27 -3.16 -7.02 7.29
C VAL A 27 -3.91 -7.02 8.62
N SER A 28 -3.25 -6.59 9.69
CA SER A 28 -3.83 -6.49 11.02
C SER A 28 -4.45 -5.10 11.29
N ASP A 29 -5.35 -5.02 12.26
CA ASP A 29 -5.99 -3.75 12.67
C ASP A 29 -4.98 -2.69 13.14
N GLN A 30 -3.92 -3.12 13.82
CA GLN A 30 -2.84 -2.24 14.24
C GLN A 30 -2.11 -1.65 13.04
N LEU A 31 -1.80 -2.48 12.04
CA LEU A 31 -1.16 -2.05 10.79
C LEU A 31 -2.07 -1.09 10.02
N ILE A 32 -3.36 -1.39 9.92
CA ILE A 32 -4.35 -0.50 9.28
C ILE A 32 -4.41 0.85 10.00
N THR A 33 -4.42 0.84 11.34
CA THR A 33 -4.51 2.06 12.15
C THR A 33 -3.28 2.95 11.96
N GLU A 34 -2.09 2.35 11.94
CA GLU A 34 -0.84 3.06 11.67
C GLU A 34 -0.81 3.60 10.23
N LEU A 35 -1.15 2.76 9.25
CA LEU A 35 -1.20 3.14 7.85
C LEU A 35 -2.18 4.29 7.60
N LYS A 36 -3.35 4.31 8.25
CA LYS A 36 -4.29 5.44 8.20
C LYS A 36 -3.67 6.75 8.65
N LYS A 37 -2.87 6.74 9.72
CA LYS A 37 -2.17 7.94 10.21
C LYS A 37 -1.12 8.39 9.19
N LEU A 38 -0.30 7.47 8.72
CA LEU A 38 0.75 7.75 7.73
C LEU A 38 0.19 8.32 6.43
N ILE A 39 -0.92 7.75 5.91
CA ILE A 39 -1.60 8.25 4.71
C ILE A 39 -2.16 9.65 4.95
N LYS A 40 -2.73 9.93 6.12
CA LYS A 40 -3.24 11.28 6.46
C LYS A 40 -2.13 12.32 6.52
N ASP A 41 -0.96 11.96 7.04
CA ASP A 41 0.15 12.91 7.22
C ASP A 41 0.95 13.13 5.93
N ARG A 42 1.12 12.08 5.10
CA ARG A 42 2.00 12.10 3.92
C ARG A 42 1.28 12.11 2.59
N HIS A 43 -0.02 11.81 2.55
CA HIS A 43 -0.87 11.67 1.37
C HIS A 43 -0.46 10.56 0.39
N LEU A 44 0.82 10.23 0.26
CA LEU A 44 1.38 9.17 -0.57
C LEU A 44 2.26 8.25 0.28
N VAL A 45 1.93 6.96 0.34
CA VAL A 45 2.62 5.98 1.20
C VAL A 45 2.97 4.74 0.42
N LYS A 46 4.23 4.28 0.56
CA LYS A 46 4.66 2.97 0.08
C LYS A 46 4.69 1.97 1.23
N VAL A 47 4.01 0.85 1.01
CA VAL A 47 3.95 -0.33 1.88
C VAL A 47 4.75 -1.44 1.22
N LYS A 48 5.59 -2.15 1.98
CA LYS A 48 6.29 -3.34 1.46
C LYS A 48 5.69 -4.60 2.07
N VAL A 49 5.37 -5.56 1.24
CA VAL A 49 4.90 -6.88 1.68
C VAL A 49 6.12 -7.79 1.77
N LEU A 50 6.28 -8.45 2.91
CA LEU A 50 7.34 -9.43 3.09
C LEU A 50 6.91 -10.76 2.50
N LYS A 51 7.87 -11.56 2.02
CA LYS A 51 7.59 -12.94 1.55
C LYS A 51 6.98 -13.84 2.62
N SER A 52 7.17 -13.47 3.88
CA SER A 52 6.59 -14.17 5.03
C SER A 52 5.16 -13.75 5.33
N ALA A 53 4.61 -12.75 4.62
CA ALA A 53 3.23 -12.35 4.81
C ALA A 53 2.30 -13.51 4.49
N SER A 54 1.40 -13.80 5.42
CA SER A 54 0.37 -14.81 5.21
C SER A 54 -0.75 -14.18 4.40
N TYR A 55 -0.97 -14.69 3.21
CA TYR A 55 -2.11 -14.43 2.35
C TYR A 55 -2.57 -15.78 1.78
N GLU A 56 -3.86 -15.93 1.51
CA GLU A 56 -4.33 -17.08 0.74
C GLU A 56 -3.68 -17.02 -0.65
N GLU A 57 -3.13 -18.15 -1.12
CA GLU A 57 -2.29 -18.21 -2.32
C GLU A 57 -2.96 -17.60 -3.56
N GLU A 58 -4.30 -17.59 -3.61
CA GLU A 58 -5.11 -17.06 -4.72
C GLU A 58 -5.16 -15.53 -4.78
N ASP A 59 -5.00 -14.81 -3.66
CA ASP A 59 -5.11 -13.34 -3.60
C ASP A 59 -3.79 -12.62 -3.95
N GLY A 60 -2.65 -13.24 -3.63
CA GLY A 60 -1.32 -12.67 -3.89
C GLY A 60 -1.09 -11.27 -3.30
N ILE A 61 -0.23 -10.49 -3.99
CA ILE A 61 0.06 -9.10 -3.61
C ILE A 61 -1.12 -8.16 -3.88
N ASP A 62 -1.92 -8.47 -4.90
CA ASP A 62 -3.02 -7.62 -5.36
C ASP A 62 -4.17 -7.63 -4.34
N GLY A 63 -4.53 -8.81 -3.80
CA GLY A 63 -5.53 -8.89 -2.74
C GLY A 63 -5.08 -8.21 -1.44
N ILE A 64 -3.78 -8.20 -1.13
CA ILE A 64 -3.26 -7.37 -0.01
C ILE A 64 -3.42 -5.88 -0.33
N ALA A 65 -3.11 -5.46 -1.56
CA ALA A 65 -3.25 -4.07 -1.98
C ALA A 65 -4.70 -3.59 -1.85
N GLU A 66 -5.66 -4.38 -2.31
CA GLU A 66 -7.10 -4.12 -2.19
C GLU A 66 -7.54 -4.05 -0.73
N LYS A 67 -7.18 -5.04 0.10
CA LYS A 67 -7.49 -5.03 1.55
C LYS A 67 -6.96 -3.77 2.24
N LEU A 68 -5.74 -3.35 1.92
CA LEU A 68 -5.16 -2.12 2.48
C LEU A 68 -5.88 -0.87 1.97
N ALA A 69 -6.19 -0.81 0.69
CA ALA A 69 -6.90 0.32 0.07
C ALA A 69 -8.28 0.52 0.68
N ASP A 70 -9.07 -0.56 0.76
CA ASP A 70 -10.41 -0.55 1.35
C ASP A 70 -10.38 -0.19 2.83
N ALA A 71 -9.53 -0.86 3.61
CA ALA A 71 -9.43 -0.62 5.04
C ALA A 71 -9.04 0.84 5.37
N THR A 72 -8.20 1.46 4.53
CA THR A 72 -7.70 2.83 4.73
C THR A 72 -8.50 3.91 3.99
N ARG A 73 -9.43 3.49 3.12
CA ARG A 73 -10.14 4.35 2.16
C ARG A 73 -9.16 5.16 1.30
N SER A 74 -8.16 4.48 0.75
CA SER A 74 -7.15 5.06 -0.12
C SER A 74 -7.24 4.47 -1.53
N THR A 75 -6.55 5.11 -2.47
CA THR A 75 -6.46 4.70 -3.87
C THR A 75 -5.13 4.00 -4.11
N ILE A 76 -5.16 2.85 -4.77
CA ILE A 76 -3.95 2.15 -5.24
C ILE A 76 -3.39 2.91 -6.44
N ILE A 77 -2.15 3.38 -6.32
CA ILE A 77 -1.44 4.11 -7.39
C ILE A 77 -0.59 3.15 -8.22
N ASP A 78 0.08 2.23 -7.54
CA ASP A 78 1.01 1.28 -8.14
C ASP A 78 1.15 0.04 -7.25
N VAL A 79 1.24 -1.13 -7.88
CA VAL A 79 1.62 -2.40 -7.24
C VAL A 79 2.78 -2.94 -8.04
N ARG A 80 3.96 -2.99 -7.41
CA ARG A 80 5.19 -3.40 -8.10
C ARG A 80 6.02 -4.34 -7.26
N GLY A 81 6.15 -5.57 -7.73
CA GLY A 81 6.81 -6.64 -6.99
C GLY A 81 6.09 -6.89 -5.67
N HIS A 82 6.80 -6.70 -4.55
CA HIS A 82 6.20 -6.79 -3.20
C HIS A 82 6.02 -5.42 -2.55
N SER A 83 5.64 -4.41 -3.31
CA SER A 83 5.37 -3.07 -2.77
C SER A 83 4.08 -2.52 -3.34
N VAL A 84 3.29 -1.93 -2.44
CA VAL A 84 2.00 -1.31 -2.74
C VAL A 84 2.12 0.18 -2.43
N VAL A 85 1.65 1.02 -3.36
CA VAL A 85 1.62 2.46 -3.21
C VAL A 85 0.18 2.92 -3.08
N LEU A 86 -0.12 3.59 -1.97
CA LEU A 86 -1.44 4.09 -1.62
C LEU A 86 -1.43 5.61 -1.56
N TYR A 87 -2.50 6.22 -2.06
CA TYR A 87 -2.71 7.66 -2.04
C TYR A 87 -4.10 8.02 -1.53
N ARG A 88 -4.22 9.10 -0.78
CA ARG A 88 -5.51 9.66 -0.35
C ARG A 88 -5.53 11.17 -0.40
#